data_AF-A0A7C3Q7E1-F1
#
_entry.id   AF-A0A7C3Q7E1-F1
#
_cell.length_a   1.000
_cell.length_b   1.000
_cell.length_c   1.000
_cell.angle_alpha   90.00
_cell.angle_beta   90.00
_cell.angle_gamma   90.00
#
_symmetry.space_group_name_H-M   'P 1'
#
loop_
_entity.id
_entity.type
_entity.pdbx_description
1 polymer ?
#
loop_
_entity_poly.entity_id
_entity_poly.type
_entity_poly.pdbx_seq_one_letter_code
_entity_poly.pdbx_strand_id
1 'polypeptide(L)'
;MTPFAFIIHPIDARRDVARKYPIARFLPEPVIEWFLKRRRPSVVSEIKGVESPTGAVTRGWFIGCPLTPKMMMELPLEFVY
;
A
#
# COMPACT_ATOMS: atom_id res chain seq x y z
N MET A 1 19.74 11.36 -12.49
CA MET A 1 18.38 10.81 -12.36
C MET A 1 18.28 10.05 -11.05
N THR A 2 17.56 10.60 -10.07
CA THR A 2 17.48 10.02 -8.71
C THR A 2 16.10 9.41 -8.52
N PRO A 3 15.98 8.06 -8.48
CA PRO A 3 14.69 7.42 -8.30
C PRO A 3 14.09 7.72 -6.93
N PHE A 4 12.76 7.70 -6.85
CA PHE A 4 12.02 7.87 -5.59
C PHE A 4 10.94 6.79 -5.42
N ALA A 5 10.36 6.69 -4.23
CA ALA A 5 9.20 5.84 -4.00
C ALA A 5 8.23 6.47 -3.02
N PHE A 6 6.94 6.23 -3.22
CA PHE A 6 5.89 6.49 -2.25
C PHE A 6 5.46 5.17 -1.63
N ILE A 7 5.63 5.05 -0.32
CA ILE A 7 5.14 3.91 0.45
C ILE A 7 3.73 4.25 0.92
N ILE A 8 2.76 3.42 0.55
CA ILE A 8 1.35 3.65 0.86
C ILE A 8 0.76 2.42 1.55
N HIS A 9 -0.27 2.62 2.35
CA HIS A 9 -1.03 1.56 2.99
C HIS A 9 -2.53 1.88 2.96
N PRO A 10 -3.43 0.89 3.00
CA PRO A 10 -4.86 1.15 3.14
C PRO A 10 -5.14 1.83 4.47
N ILE A 11 -6.05 2.82 4.49
CA ILE A 11 -6.50 3.46 5.72
C ILE A 11 -7.65 2.64 6.31
N ASP A 12 -8.61 2.27 5.45
CA ASP A 12 -9.75 1.43 5.81
C ASP A 12 -9.65 0.06 5.13
N ALA A 13 -9.64 -1.02 5.93
CA ALA A 13 -9.43 -2.37 5.43
C ALA A 13 -10.50 -2.75 4.39
N ARG A 14 -11.77 -2.42 4.61
CA ARG A 14 -12.84 -2.85 3.71
C ARG A 14 -12.89 -2.01 2.44
N ARG A 15 -12.94 -0.69 2.61
CA ARG A 15 -13.09 0.29 1.52
C ARG A 15 -11.90 0.28 0.58
N ASP A 16 -10.68 0.30 1.12
CA ASP A 16 -9.49 0.47 0.28
C ASP A 16 -9.07 -0.86 -0.36
N VAL A 17 -9.21 -1.99 0.35
CA VAL A 17 -8.97 -3.31 -0.25
C VAL A 17 -10.01 -3.63 -1.32
N ALA A 18 -11.27 -3.22 -1.15
CA ALA A 18 -12.32 -3.41 -2.16
C ALA A 18 -12.05 -2.68 -3.48
N ARG A 19 -11.23 -1.62 -3.48
CA ARG A 19 -10.80 -0.94 -4.72
C ARG A 19 -9.92 -1.85 -5.59
N LYS A 20 -9.11 -2.71 -4.95
CA LYS A 20 -8.24 -3.68 -5.65
C LYS A 20 -8.89 -5.04 -5.81
N TYR A 21 -9.63 -5.50 -4.81
CA TYR A 21 -10.31 -6.80 -4.79
C TYR A 21 -11.80 -6.57 -4.51
N PRO A 22 -12.63 -6.39 -5.54
CA PRO A 22 -14.05 -6.10 -5.40
C PRO A 22 -14.80 -6.99 -4.40
N ILE A 23 -14.44 -8.27 -4.30
CA ILE A 23 -15.04 -9.25 -3.37
C ILE A 23 -14.93 -8.85 -1.90
N ALA A 24 -13.89 -8.09 -1.51
CA ALA A 24 -13.69 -7.64 -0.14
C ALA A 24 -14.86 -6.78 0.39
N ARG A 25 -15.66 -6.18 -0.50
CA ARG A 25 -16.89 -5.46 -0.10
C ARG A 25 -17.90 -6.35 0.63
N PHE A 26 -17.89 -7.66 0.38
CA PHE A 26 -18.84 -8.61 0.97
C PHE A 26 -18.26 -9.41 2.13
N LEU A 27 -16.95 -9.27 2.41
CA LEU A 27 -16.28 -10.02 3.46
C LEU A 27 -16.33 -9.27 4.80
N PRO A 28 -16.42 -9.99 5.93
CA PRO A 28 -16.21 -9.40 7.25
C PRO A 28 -14.79 -8.83 7.39
N GLU A 29 -14.65 -7.71 8.11
CA GLU A 29 -13.37 -7.04 8.31
C GLU A 29 -12.27 -7.96 8.87
N PRO A 30 -12.51 -8.84 9.86
CA PRO A 30 -11.47 -9.76 10.36
C PRO A 30 -10.92 -10.71 9.29
N VAL A 31 -11.73 -11.09 8.31
CA VAL A 31 -11.29 -11.94 7.18
C VAL A 31 -10.38 -11.14 6.25
N ILE A 32 -10.70 -9.87 6.03
CA ILE A 32 -9.89 -8.96 5.22
C ILE A 32 -8.54 -8.71 5.91
N GLU A 33 -8.55 -8.40 7.21
CA GLU A 33 -7.33 -8.21 8.00
C GLU A 33 -6.47 -9.48 8.03
N TRP A 34 -7.08 -10.64 8.21
CA TRP A 34 -6.40 -11.94 8.13
C TRP A 34 -5.70 -12.14 6.78
N PHE A 35 -6.35 -11.73 5.68
CA PHE A 35 -5.75 -11.77 4.35
C PHE A 35 -4.58 -10.78 4.25
N LEU A 36 -4.75 -9.54 4.72
CA LEU A 36 -3.72 -8.51 4.68
C LEU A 36 -2.44 -8.91 5.45
N LYS A 37 -2.57 -9.55 6.61
CA LYS A 37 -1.41 -10.07 7.40
C LYS A 37 -0.52 -11.04 6.61
N ARG A 38 -1.05 -11.73 5.59
CA ARG A 38 -0.31 -12.70 4.78
C ARG A 38 0.28 -12.12 3.51
N ARG A 39 -0.07 -10.88 3.18
CA ARG A 39 0.47 -10.21 2.00
C ARG A 39 1.83 -9.63 2.32
N ARG A 40 2.72 -9.65 1.34
CA ARG A 40 3.99 -8.94 1.39
C ARG A 40 3.82 -7.54 0.78
N PRO A 41 4.64 -6.56 1.17
CA PRO A 41 4.76 -5.31 0.44
C PRO A 41 4.99 -5.58 -1.05
N SER A 42 4.37 -4.78 -1.92
CA SER A 42 4.43 -5.02 -3.36
C SER A 42 4.42 -3.73 -4.15
N VAL A 43 5.11 -3.71 -5.29
CA VAL A 43 5.02 -2.61 -6.25
C VAL A 43 3.62 -2.58 -6.82
N VAL A 44 2.93 -1.45 -6.66
CA VAL A 44 1.57 -1.23 -7.16
C VAL A 44 1.61 -0.66 -8.57
N SER A 45 2.48 0.32 -8.80
CA SER A 45 2.68 0.94 -10.12
C SER A 45 4.02 1.65 -10.21
N GLU A 46 4.48 1.86 -11.45
CA GLU A 46 5.64 2.68 -11.77
C GLU A 46 5.18 4.10 -12.15
N ILE A 47 5.91 5.11 -11.68
CA ILE A 47 5.71 6.53 -11.96
C ILE A 47 6.71 6.95 -13.03
N LYS A 48 6.19 7.40 -14.17
CA LYS A 48 6.96 7.82 -15.35
C LYS A 48 6.65 9.27 -15.71
N GLY A 49 7.53 9.89 -16.49
CA GLY A 49 7.31 11.23 -17.03
C GLY A 49 7.38 12.35 -15.99
N VAL A 50 8.14 12.15 -14.90
CA VAL A 50 8.38 13.22 -13.92
C VAL A 50 9.52 14.09 -14.42
N GLU A 51 9.23 15.36 -14.65
CA GLU A 51 10.19 16.36 -15.13
C GLU A 51 10.01 17.66 -14.32
N SER A 52 11.12 18.24 -13.85
CA SER A 52 11.12 19.54 -13.18
C SER A 52 11.13 20.69 -14.20
N PRO A 53 10.75 21.91 -13.78
CA PRO A 53 10.90 23.11 -14.63
C PRO A 53 12.34 23.40 -15.07
N THR A 54 13.33 22.83 -14.39
CA THR A 54 14.75 22.93 -14.75
C THR A 54 15.21 21.86 -15.75
N GLY A 55 14.31 20.99 -16.22
CA GLY A 55 14.60 19.88 -17.13
C GLY A 55 15.15 18.62 -16.45
N ALA A 56 15.14 18.56 -15.10
CA ALA A 56 15.59 17.36 -14.40
C ALA A 56 14.49 16.29 -14.44
N VAL A 57 14.84 15.10 -14.92
CA VAL A 57 13.90 13.96 -15.03
C VAL A 57 14.11 12.92 -13.94
N THR A 58 13.01 12.28 -13.53
CA THR A 58 13.05 11.14 -12.61
C THR A 58 11.92 10.13 -12.87
N ARG A 59 12.01 8.99 -12.18
CA ARG A 59 11.00 7.94 -12.11
C ARG A 59 10.80 7.53 -10.66
N GLY A 60 9.68 6.90 -10.37
CA GLY A 60 9.46 6.34 -9.07
C GLY A 60 8.50 5.18 -9.05
N TRP A 61 8.13 4.75 -7.85
CA TRP A 61 7.19 3.65 -7.65
C TRP A 61 6.22 3.95 -6.52
N PHE A 62 5.00 3.44 -6.64
CA PHE A 62 4.11 3.25 -5.51
C PHE A 62 4.34 1.85 -4.95
N ILE A 63 4.75 1.77 -3.69
CA ILE A 63 4.92 0.51 -2.96
C ILE A 63 3.80 0.41 -1.94
N GLY A 64 2.96 -0.62 -2.09
CA GLY A 64 1.83 -0.87 -1.20
C GLY A 64 2.23 -1.81 -0.06
N CYS A 65 2.20 -1.30 1.16
CA CYS A 65 2.25 -2.07 2.39
C CYS A 65 0.82 -2.49 2.78
N PRO A 66 0.60 -3.75 3.19
CA PRO A 66 -0.75 -4.29 3.29
C PRO A 66 -1.49 -3.92 4.59
N LEU A 67 -0.78 -3.59 5.67
CA LEU A 67 -1.40 -3.38 6.98
C LEU A 67 -2.08 -2.01 7.08
N THR A 68 -3.23 -1.94 7.75
CA THR A 68 -3.90 -0.65 8.06
C THR A 68 -3.33 -0.02 9.33
N PRO A 69 -3.58 1.29 9.60
CA PRO A 69 -3.17 1.93 10.84
C PRO A 69 -3.64 1.17 12.09
N LYS A 70 -4.91 0.75 12.10
CA LYS A 70 -5.48 -0.07 13.19
C LYS A 70 -4.64 -1.33 13.42
N MET A 71 -4.32 -2.08 12.36
CA MET A 71 -3.50 -3.28 12.47
C MET A 71 -2.08 -2.97 12.97
N MET A 72 -1.48 -1.86 12.52
CA MET A 72 -0.14 -1.46 12.98
C MET A 72 -0.12 -1.13 14.48
N MET A 73 -1.24 -0.64 15.02
CA MET A 73 -1.38 -0.32 16.44
C MET A 73 -1.72 -1.55 17.31
N GLU A 74 -2.38 -2.56 16.74
CA GLU A 74 -2.87 -3.74 17.48
C GLU A 74 -1.95 -4.97 17.40
N LEU A 75 -1.06 -5.04 16.39
CA LEU A 75 -0.16 -6.18 16.20
C LEU A 75 1.17 -6.00 16.91
N PRO A 76 1.90 -7.11 17.18
CA PRO A 76 3.24 -7.03 17.75
C PRO A 76 4.16 -6.18 16.88
N LEU A 77 4.99 -5.35 17.52
CA LEU A 77 5.83 -4.37 16.82
C LEU A 77 6.80 -5.04 15.85
N GLU A 78 7.35 -6.19 16.23
CA GLU A 78 8.25 -7.00 15.41
C GLU A 78 7.60 -7.59 14.16
N PHE A 79 6.26 -7.64 14.10
CA PHE A 79 5.53 -8.06 12.91
C PHE A 79 5.28 -6.89 11.94
N VAL A 80 5.27 -5.67 12.45
CA VAL A 80 4.91 -4.46 11.70
C VAL A 80 6.15 -3.75 11.13
N TYR A 81 7.31 -3.92 11.76
CA TYR A 81 8.62 -3.41 11.32
C TYR A 81 9.35 -4.38 10.41
#